data_AF-A0A1B8AQD6-F1
#
_entry.id   AF-A0A1B8AQD6-F1
#
_cell.length_a   1.000
_cell.length_b   1.000
_cell.length_c   1.000
_cell.angle_alpha   90.00
_cell.angle_beta   90.00
_cell.angle_gamma   90.00
#
_symmetry.space_group_name_H-M   'P 1'
#
loop_
_entity.id
_entity.type
_entity.pdbx_description
1 polymer ?
#
loop_
_entity_poly.entity_id
_entity_poly.type
_entity_poly.pdbx_seq_one_letter_code
_entity_poly.pdbx_strand_id
1 'polypeptide(L)'
;MILARRRCTLVLCLILLPRFAEATQSVSPAGHLGNFNSQCVSSCFDQVLNNDVPFRQNSTALCHHKRYLDKLESCVKRDCEVGDNLRYHLMMEQDCDLPVLDRRREASIIGAVMMTLAIAFFGMRVVSKIIGFVPYGHDDSLIIAAFLFLMAFETIYYLISWKGVGLNIWHVDDEDIISCYKFVLAAEYMYAISLTFTKLSILAFFLRVFPDQKFQRMVHRTVAFILLMSVIYLVIFMLQRVPMRTFWEGWKEKDPDGVLLNSNAIGMSHGGLNVALDV
;
A
#
# COMPACT_ATOMS: atom_id res chain seq x y z
N MET A 1 -5.57 -9.91 -46.75
CA MET A 1 -5.46 -10.44 -45.37
C MET A 1 -5.56 -9.29 -44.33
N ILE A 2 -6.57 -8.42 -44.45
CA ILE A 2 -6.64 -7.13 -43.72
C ILE A 2 -7.89 -7.02 -42.81
N LEU A 3 -8.80 -8.02 -42.81
CA LEU A 3 -10.05 -7.94 -42.04
C LEU A 3 -9.99 -8.52 -40.60
N ALA A 4 -8.89 -9.15 -40.18
CA ALA A 4 -8.82 -9.81 -38.86
C ALA A 4 -8.33 -8.91 -37.71
N ARG A 5 -7.81 -7.71 -38.00
CA ARG A 5 -7.14 -6.85 -37.00
C ARG A 5 -8.07 -5.89 -36.24
N ARG A 6 -9.33 -5.74 -36.67
CA ARG A 6 -10.31 -4.81 -36.07
C ARG A 6 -11.12 -5.39 -34.90
N ARG A 7 -11.01 -6.70 -34.59
CA ARG A 7 -11.79 -7.35 -33.53
C ARG A 7 -11.08 -7.48 -32.18
N CYS A 8 -9.76 -7.28 -32.08
CA CYS A 8 -9.05 -7.38 -30.80
C CYS A 8 -9.05 -6.11 -29.95
N THR A 9 -9.19 -4.92 -30.55
CA THR A 9 -9.17 -3.65 -29.80
C THR A 9 -10.51 -3.29 -29.18
N LEU A 10 -11.60 -3.96 -29.57
CA LEU A 10 -12.95 -3.69 -29.05
C LEU A 10 -13.37 -4.60 -27.89
N VAL A 11 -12.62 -5.66 -27.61
CA VAL A 11 -12.92 -6.58 -26.49
C VAL A 11 -12.24 -6.16 -25.18
N LEU A 12 -11.15 -5.37 -25.24
CA LEU A 12 -10.42 -4.95 -24.04
C LEU A 12 -11.03 -3.73 -23.31
N CYS A 13 -11.91 -2.96 -23.96
CA CYS A 13 -12.54 -1.78 -23.35
C CYS A 13 -13.86 -2.08 -22.61
N LEU A 14 -14.36 -3.32 -22.65
CA LEU A 14 -15.68 -3.67 -22.09
C LEU A 14 -15.63 -4.48 -20.78
N ILE A 15 -14.44 -4.82 -20.27
CA ILE A 15 -14.30 -5.63 -19.04
C ILE A 15 -14.01 -4.77 -17.78
N LEU A 16 -13.83 -3.46 -17.89
CA LEU A 16 -13.48 -2.59 -16.74
C LEU A 16 -14.45 -1.42 -16.55
N LEU A 17 -15.76 -1.70 -16.53
CA LEU A 17 -16.71 -0.78 -15.90
C LEU A 17 -17.01 -1.29 -14.49
N PRO A 18 -16.38 -0.75 -13.43
CA PRO A 18 -16.96 -0.89 -12.10
C PRO A 18 -18.27 -0.11 -12.12
N ARG A 19 -19.37 -0.82 -11.88
CA ARG A 19 -20.66 -0.21 -11.57
C ARG A 19 -20.50 0.62 -10.31
N PHE A 20 -20.47 1.94 -10.46
CA PHE A 20 -20.53 2.88 -9.35
C PHE A 20 -21.99 3.06 -8.94
N ALA A 21 -22.38 2.44 -7.83
CA ALA A 21 -23.49 2.90 -7.00
C ALA A 21 -23.40 2.19 -5.65
N GLU A 22 -22.78 2.82 -4.66
CA GLU A 22 -23.10 2.53 -3.27
C GLU A 22 -23.53 3.82 -2.60
N ALA A 23 -24.75 3.77 -2.08
CA ALA A 23 -25.43 4.85 -1.41
C ALA A 23 -24.82 5.01 -0.01
N THR A 24 -24.38 6.23 0.30
CA THR A 24 -24.07 6.62 1.68
C THR A 24 -25.38 6.72 2.47
N GLN A 25 -25.60 5.80 3.40
CA GLN A 25 -26.62 5.97 4.44
C GLN A 25 -26.05 6.86 5.54
N SER A 26 -26.71 7.99 5.80
CA SER A 26 -26.43 8.86 6.93
C SER A 26 -26.89 8.18 8.22
N VAL A 27 -25.95 7.76 9.07
CA VAL A 27 -26.25 7.30 10.43
C VAL A 27 -26.35 8.51 11.34
N SER A 28 -27.48 8.65 12.02
CA SER A 28 -27.79 9.77 12.92
C SER A 28 -26.92 9.74 14.19
N PRO A 29 -26.45 10.89 14.72
CA PRO A 29 -25.60 10.92 15.90
C PRO A 29 -26.46 10.72 17.16
N ALA A 30 -26.47 9.50 17.69
CA ALA A 30 -26.95 9.23 19.04
C ALA A 30 -25.73 9.02 19.93
N GLY A 31 -25.58 9.79 21.01
CA GLY A 31 -24.43 9.66 21.92
C GLY A 31 -24.29 8.23 22.46
N HIS A 32 -23.30 7.50 21.99
CA HIS A 32 -23.07 6.08 22.29
C HIS A 32 -22.16 5.85 23.50
N LEU A 33 -21.66 6.91 24.15
CA LEU A 33 -20.88 6.88 25.40
C LEU A 33 -21.49 5.99 26.49
N GLY A 34 -22.83 5.93 26.58
CA GLY A 34 -23.53 5.12 27.59
C GLY A 34 -23.53 3.60 27.34
N ASN A 35 -23.15 3.16 26.14
CA ASN A 35 -23.20 1.75 25.73
C ASN A 35 -21.80 1.13 25.54
N PHE A 36 -20.75 1.88 25.83
CA PHE A 36 -19.38 1.43 25.63
C PHE A 36 -18.88 0.57 26.80
N ASN A 37 -18.82 -0.75 26.58
CA ASN A 37 -18.49 -1.73 27.62
C ASN A 37 -16.98 -2.06 27.70
N SER A 38 -16.09 -1.07 27.80
CA SER A 38 -14.68 -1.30 28.19
C SER A 38 -14.33 -0.49 29.43
N GLN A 39 -13.89 -1.21 30.46
CA GLN A 39 -13.44 -0.64 31.72
C GLN A 39 -12.16 0.19 31.58
N CYS A 40 -11.30 -0.16 30.62
CA CYS A 40 -10.05 0.58 30.39
C CYS A 40 -10.33 1.98 29.83
N VAL A 41 -11.15 2.05 28.78
CA VAL A 41 -11.48 3.32 28.13
C VAL A 41 -12.20 4.24 29.12
N SER A 42 -13.19 3.72 29.88
CA SER A 42 -13.86 4.53 30.91
C SER A 42 -12.89 5.08 31.96
N SER A 43 -11.88 4.31 32.37
CA SER A 43 -10.82 4.77 33.28
C SER A 43 -10.02 5.92 32.67
N CYS A 44 -9.65 5.85 31.39
CA CYS A 44 -9.00 6.95 30.69
C CYS A 44 -9.87 8.22 30.61
N PHE A 45 -11.17 8.06 30.37
CA PHE A 45 -12.11 9.19 30.40
C PHE A 45 -12.15 9.85 31.79
N ASP A 46 -12.23 9.06 32.85
CA ASP A 46 -12.24 9.58 34.22
C ASP A 46 -10.94 10.29 34.60
N GLN A 47 -9.79 9.72 34.22
CA GLN A 47 -8.47 10.31 34.47
C GLN A 47 -8.27 11.64 33.74
N VAL A 48 -8.71 11.72 32.48
CA VAL A 48 -8.47 12.91 31.64
C VAL A 48 -9.49 14.02 31.89
N LEU A 49 -10.76 13.67 32.15
CA LEU A 49 -11.85 14.64 32.34
C LEU A 49 -12.02 15.11 33.79
N ASN A 50 -11.43 14.42 34.77
CA ASN A 50 -11.25 14.87 36.16
C ASN A 50 -12.34 15.81 36.75
N ASN A 51 -13.56 15.28 36.91
CA ASN A 51 -14.77 15.98 37.42
C ASN A 51 -15.38 17.07 36.52
N ASP A 52 -14.94 17.26 35.27
CA ASP A 52 -15.64 18.08 34.29
C ASP A 52 -16.93 17.37 33.81
N VAL A 53 -17.98 17.47 34.63
CA VAL A 53 -19.32 16.89 34.42
C VAL A 53 -19.91 17.15 33.01
N PRO A 54 -19.80 18.35 32.39
CA PRO A 54 -20.43 18.58 31.09
C PRO A 54 -19.83 17.73 29.96
N PHE A 55 -18.55 17.36 30.04
CA PHE A 55 -17.90 16.51 29.02
C PHE A 55 -18.09 15.01 29.27
N ARG A 56 -18.33 14.61 30.52
CA ARG A 56 -18.64 13.21 30.86
C ARG A 56 -20.02 12.77 30.35
N GLN A 57 -20.97 13.70 30.26
CA GLN A 57 -22.35 13.41 29.85
C GLN A 57 -22.67 13.80 28.40
N ASN A 58 -21.85 14.65 27.76
CA ASN A 58 -22.11 15.12 26.41
C ASN A 58 -20.87 14.93 25.50
N SER A 59 -20.86 13.83 24.73
CA SER A 59 -19.80 13.54 23.75
C SER A 59 -19.57 14.67 22.77
N THR A 60 -20.64 15.31 22.30
CA THR A 60 -20.55 16.34 21.26
C THR A 60 -19.78 17.58 21.73
N ALA A 61 -19.83 17.90 23.03
CA ALA A 61 -19.05 19.00 23.59
C ALA A 61 -17.54 18.68 23.60
N LEU A 62 -17.17 17.40 23.79
CA LEU A 62 -15.78 16.93 23.80
C LEU A 62 -15.13 17.04 22.42
N CYS A 63 -15.91 16.83 21.36
CA CYS A 63 -15.46 16.85 19.96
C CYS A 63 -14.78 18.16 19.54
N HIS A 64 -15.12 19.27 20.18
CA HIS A 64 -14.55 20.58 19.86
C HIS A 64 -13.24 20.89 20.60
N HIS A 65 -12.81 20.06 21.55
CA HIS A 65 -11.64 20.33 22.36
C HIS A 65 -10.49 19.35 22.08
N LYS A 66 -9.67 19.71 21.08
CA LYS A 66 -8.49 18.93 20.66
C LYS A 66 -7.56 18.53 21.80
N ARG A 67 -7.33 19.42 22.78
CA ARG A 67 -6.45 19.13 23.93
C ARG A 67 -6.90 17.92 24.76
N TYR A 68 -8.22 17.74 24.94
CA TYR A 68 -8.75 16.60 25.68
C TYR A 68 -8.73 15.34 24.81
N LEU A 69 -9.06 15.45 23.53
CA LEU A 69 -8.97 14.35 22.56
C LEU A 69 -7.56 13.78 22.46
N ASP A 70 -6.53 14.64 22.32
CA ASP A 70 -5.13 14.22 22.23
C ASP A 70 -4.69 13.46 23.51
N LYS A 71 -5.17 13.89 24.68
CA LYS A 71 -4.89 13.24 25.98
C LYS A 71 -5.61 11.90 26.12
N LEU A 72 -6.88 11.84 25.71
CA LEU A 72 -7.67 10.61 25.71
C LEU A 72 -7.05 9.58 24.77
N GLU A 73 -6.74 9.98 23.54
CA GLU A 73 -6.05 9.13 22.57
C GLU A 73 -4.71 8.65 23.13
N SER A 74 -3.93 9.53 23.75
CA SER A 74 -2.67 9.17 24.38
C SER A 74 -2.83 8.16 25.52
N CYS A 75 -3.89 8.27 26.32
CA CYS A 75 -4.20 7.33 27.41
C CYS A 75 -4.65 5.98 26.85
N VAL A 76 -5.66 5.98 25.97
CA VAL A 76 -6.23 4.76 25.37
C VAL A 76 -5.16 3.97 24.62
N LYS A 77 -4.35 4.64 23.80
CA LYS A 77 -3.24 4.01 23.07
C LYS A 77 -2.16 3.42 23.99
N ARG A 78 -1.95 4.03 25.17
CA ARG A 78 -0.91 3.62 26.11
C ARG A 78 -1.37 2.56 27.08
N ASP A 79 -2.61 2.60 27.53
CA ASP A 79 -3.05 1.82 28.70
C ASP A 79 -4.07 0.74 28.32
N CYS A 80 -4.73 0.85 27.17
CA CYS A 80 -5.74 -0.12 26.71
C CYS A 80 -5.21 -1.08 25.63
N GLU A 81 -5.92 -2.21 25.48
CA GLU A 81 -5.67 -3.18 24.41
C GLU A 81 -6.04 -2.60 23.04
N VAL A 82 -5.49 -3.21 21.97
CA VAL A 82 -5.72 -2.71 20.60
C VAL A 82 -7.21 -2.76 20.24
N GLY A 83 -7.94 -3.80 20.63
CA GLY A 83 -9.38 -3.90 20.38
C GLY A 83 -10.17 -2.74 21.01
N ASP A 84 -9.82 -2.35 22.23
CA ASP A 84 -10.43 -1.20 22.92
C ASP A 84 -10.08 0.12 22.24
N ASN A 85 -8.84 0.26 21.75
CA ASN A 85 -8.42 1.42 20.98
C ASN A 85 -9.21 1.57 19.66
N LEU A 86 -9.42 0.47 18.92
CA LEU A 86 -10.22 0.47 17.70
C LEU A 86 -11.68 0.86 17.97
N ARG A 87 -12.28 0.28 19.02
CA ARG A 87 -13.65 0.59 19.43
C ARG A 87 -13.79 2.04 19.90
N TYR A 88 -12.79 2.58 20.59
CA TYR A 88 -12.74 4.00 20.98
C TYR A 88 -12.79 4.90 19.74
N HIS A 89 -11.98 4.63 18.72
CA HIS A 89 -12.00 5.41 17.49
C HIS A 89 -13.33 5.31 16.74
N LEU A 90 -13.94 4.12 16.66
CA LEU A 90 -15.26 3.93 16.07
C LEU A 90 -16.33 4.76 16.81
N MET A 91 -16.30 4.73 18.15
CA MET A 91 -17.23 5.50 18.98
C MET A 91 -17.03 7.01 18.77
N MET A 92 -15.79 7.49 18.79
CA MET A 92 -15.49 8.91 18.60
C MET A 92 -15.89 9.39 17.20
N GLU A 93 -15.75 8.54 16.17
CA GLU A 93 -16.17 8.86 14.81
C GLU A 93 -17.70 9.05 14.73
N GLN A 94 -18.47 8.18 15.39
CA GLN A 94 -19.93 8.24 15.44
C GLN A 94 -20.44 9.43 16.28
N ASP A 95 -19.90 9.62 17.48
CA ASP A 95 -20.36 10.63 18.44
C ASP A 95 -20.00 12.05 17.99
N CYS A 96 -18.89 12.23 17.28
CA CYS A 96 -18.45 13.51 16.76
C CYS A 96 -18.88 13.79 15.31
N ASP A 97 -19.66 12.89 14.71
CA ASP A 97 -20.09 12.97 13.30
C ASP A 97 -18.92 13.26 12.35
N LEU A 98 -17.79 12.55 12.59
CA LEU A 98 -16.60 12.70 11.77
C LEU A 98 -16.81 11.95 10.45
N PRO A 99 -16.39 12.53 9.31
CA PRO A 99 -16.52 11.85 8.03
C PRO A 99 -15.64 10.60 8.00
N VAL A 100 -16.24 9.45 7.63
CA VAL A 100 -15.53 8.20 7.39
C VAL A 100 -14.48 8.44 6.31
N LEU A 101 -13.20 8.17 6.63
CA LEU A 101 -12.13 8.29 5.66
C LEU A 101 -12.19 7.12 4.69
N ASP A 102 -12.56 7.36 3.43
CA ASP A 102 -12.51 6.37 2.35
C ASP A 102 -11.70 6.90 1.15
N ARG A 103 -10.47 6.42 1.02
CA ARG A 103 -9.57 6.74 -0.09
C ARG A 103 -9.41 5.62 -1.11
N ARG A 104 -10.22 4.56 -1.04
CA ARG A 104 -10.12 3.41 -1.96
C ARG A 104 -10.32 3.84 -3.41
N ARG A 105 -11.24 4.77 -3.65
CA ARG A 105 -11.52 5.33 -4.98
C ARG A 105 -10.33 6.11 -5.53
N GLU A 106 -9.70 6.94 -4.71
CA GLU A 106 -8.51 7.71 -5.11
C GLU A 106 -7.35 6.78 -5.46
N ALA A 107 -7.08 5.79 -4.59
CA ALA A 107 -6.08 4.75 -4.80
C ALA A 107 -6.32 3.99 -6.12
N SER A 108 -7.56 3.53 -6.34
CA SER A 108 -7.95 2.80 -7.55
C SER A 108 -7.80 3.64 -8.82
N ILE A 109 -8.15 4.93 -8.78
CA ILE A 109 -7.99 5.84 -9.93
C ILE A 109 -6.51 6.01 -10.27
N ILE A 110 -5.65 6.22 -9.26
CA ILE A 110 -4.20 6.37 -9.47
C ILE A 110 -3.62 5.11 -10.09
N GLY A 111 -3.94 3.93 -9.54
CA GLY A 111 -3.52 2.64 -10.11
C GLY A 111 -4.00 2.47 -11.56
N ALA A 112 -5.24 2.83 -11.88
CA ALA A 112 -5.80 2.70 -13.23
C ALA A 112 -5.07 3.57 -14.25
N VAL A 113 -4.77 4.81 -13.88
CA VAL A 113 -4.03 5.74 -14.74
C VAL A 113 -2.60 5.22 -14.95
N MET A 114 -1.90 4.84 -13.89
CA MET A 114 -0.52 4.34 -13.99
C MET A 114 -0.43 3.04 -14.80
N MET A 115 -1.36 2.10 -14.60
CA MET A 115 -1.47 0.87 -15.37
C MET A 115 -1.71 1.16 -16.87
N THR A 116 -2.61 2.09 -17.17
CA THR A 116 -2.92 2.45 -18.57
C THR A 116 -1.67 3.02 -19.27
N LEU A 117 -0.93 3.89 -18.58
CA LEU A 117 0.33 4.42 -19.08
C LEU A 117 1.37 3.31 -19.28
N ALA A 118 1.54 2.41 -18.30
CA ALA A 118 2.47 1.30 -18.39
C ALA A 118 2.17 0.39 -19.60
N ILE A 119 0.90 0.02 -19.80
CA ILE A 119 0.46 -0.77 -20.95
C ILE A 119 0.74 -0.03 -22.27
N ALA A 120 0.48 1.28 -22.33
CA ALA A 120 0.74 2.08 -23.53
C ALA A 120 2.23 2.12 -23.89
N PHE A 121 3.11 2.42 -22.92
CA PHE A 121 4.56 2.46 -23.14
C PHE A 121 5.14 1.08 -23.50
N PHE A 122 4.72 0.03 -22.79
CA PHE A 122 5.11 -1.33 -23.12
C PHE A 122 4.61 -1.74 -24.52
N GLY A 123 3.37 -1.39 -24.86
CA GLY A 123 2.78 -1.63 -26.18
C GLY A 123 3.55 -0.94 -27.31
N MET A 124 3.94 0.32 -27.13
CA MET A 124 4.80 1.03 -28.09
C MET A 124 6.14 0.30 -28.29
N ARG A 125 6.74 -0.20 -27.21
CA ARG A 125 7.99 -0.98 -27.28
C ARG A 125 7.81 -2.29 -28.04
N VAL A 126 6.74 -3.03 -27.77
CA VAL A 126 6.43 -4.29 -28.49
C VAL A 126 6.20 -4.03 -29.98
N VAL A 127 5.45 -2.97 -30.32
CA VAL A 127 5.19 -2.59 -31.71
C VAL A 127 6.48 -2.24 -32.46
N SER A 128 7.40 -1.51 -31.83
CA SER A 128 8.72 -1.19 -32.42
C SER A 128 9.49 -2.45 -32.83
N LYS A 129 9.40 -3.53 -32.02
CA LYS A 129 10.05 -4.82 -32.30
C LYS A 129 9.32 -5.61 -33.39
N ILE A 130 7.99 -5.62 -33.40
CA ILE A 130 7.20 -6.31 -34.42
C ILE A 130 7.39 -5.69 -35.81
N ILE A 131 7.51 -4.37 -35.89
CA ILE A 131 7.76 -3.68 -37.17
C ILE A 131 9.21 -3.91 -37.66
N GLY A 132 10.11 -4.37 -36.79
CA GLY A 132 11.48 -4.73 -37.15
C GLY A 132 12.45 -3.54 -37.20
N PHE A 133 12.10 -2.40 -36.58
CA PHE A 133 12.99 -1.24 -36.52
C PHE A 133 14.28 -1.51 -35.72
N VAL A 134 14.21 -2.41 -34.73
CA VAL A 134 15.34 -2.74 -33.85
C VAL A 134 15.39 -4.26 -33.64
N PRO A 135 16.56 -4.92 -33.78
CA PRO A 135 16.63 -6.37 -33.55
C PRO A 135 16.30 -6.71 -32.09
N TYR A 136 15.83 -7.93 -31.86
CA TYR A 136 15.62 -8.45 -30.51
C TYR A 136 16.95 -8.46 -29.73
N GLY A 137 16.92 -8.08 -28.46
CA GLY A 137 18.06 -8.15 -27.56
C GLY A 137 17.68 -8.67 -26.19
N HIS A 138 18.68 -8.97 -25.35
CA HIS A 138 18.45 -9.43 -23.97
C HIS A 138 17.68 -8.39 -23.14
N ASP A 139 17.76 -7.10 -23.50
CA ASP A 139 16.96 -6.03 -22.91
C ASP A 139 15.45 -6.26 -23.09
N ASP A 140 15.03 -6.87 -24.21
CA ASP A 140 13.62 -7.16 -24.48
C ASP A 140 13.08 -8.28 -23.58
N SER A 141 13.88 -9.32 -23.30
CA SER A 141 13.47 -10.38 -22.36
C SER A 141 13.29 -9.83 -20.94
N LEU A 142 14.21 -8.95 -20.51
CA LEU A 142 14.20 -8.37 -19.17
C LEU A 142 13.01 -7.42 -18.97
N ILE A 143 12.67 -6.58 -19.95
CA ILE A 143 11.51 -5.69 -19.82
C ILE A 143 10.17 -6.46 -19.87
N ILE A 144 10.10 -7.57 -20.62
CA ILE A 144 8.91 -8.43 -20.61
C ILE A 144 8.73 -9.03 -19.21
N ALA A 145 9.81 -9.53 -18.60
CA ALA A 145 9.77 -10.01 -17.22
C ALA A 145 9.36 -8.90 -16.25
N ALA A 146 9.96 -7.70 -16.36
CA ALA A 146 9.60 -6.55 -15.54
C ALA A 146 8.11 -6.22 -15.61
N PHE A 147 7.55 -6.21 -16.83
CA PHE A 147 6.13 -5.92 -17.06
C PHE A 147 5.21 -6.97 -16.44
N LEU A 148 5.57 -8.26 -16.48
CA LEU A 148 4.79 -9.32 -15.82
C LEU A 148 4.74 -9.13 -14.30
N PHE A 149 5.87 -8.80 -13.67
CA PHE A 149 5.91 -8.52 -12.23
C PHE A 149 5.16 -7.23 -11.87
N LEU A 150 5.22 -6.21 -12.72
CA LEU A 150 4.45 -4.97 -12.55
C LEU A 150 2.94 -5.25 -12.63
N MET A 151 2.49 -6.07 -13.58
CA MET A 151 1.08 -6.48 -13.70
C MET A 151 0.61 -7.26 -12.47
N ALA A 152 1.45 -8.14 -11.93
CA ALA A 152 1.15 -8.87 -10.71
C ALA A 152 1.03 -7.92 -9.50
N PHE A 153 1.98 -6.99 -9.35
CA PHE A 153 1.94 -5.95 -8.32
C PHE A 153 0.64 -5.15 -8.36
N GLU A 154 0.27 -4.64 -9.53
CA GLU A 154 -0.95 -3.84 -9.69
C GLU A 154 -2.22 -4.64 -9.41
N THR A 155 -2.27 -5.91 -9.84
CA THR A 155 -3.40 -6.79 -9.54
C THR A 155 -3.56 -6.98 -8.03
N ILE A 156 -2.46 -7.21 -7.33
CA ILE A 156 -2.43 -7.34 -5.86
C ILE A 156 -2.86 -6.01 -5.21
N TYR A 157 -2.40 -4.87 -5.73
CA TYR A 157 -2.78 -3.55 -5.24
C TYR A 157 -4.30 -3.31 -5.30
N TYR A 158 -4.95 -3.66 -6.41
CA TYR A 158 -6.41 -3.60 -6.52
C TYR A 158 -7.12 -4.51 -5.51
N LEU A 159 -6.63 -5.73 -5.31
CA LEU A 159 -7.20 -6.66 -4.31
C LEU A 159 -7.12 -6.08 -2.90
N ILE A 160 -5.97 -5.49 -2.55
CA ILE A 160 -5.76 -4.84 -1.25
C ILE A 160 -6.67 -3.63 -1.06
N SER A 161 -6.82 -2.79 -2.09
CA SER A 161 -7.72 -1.63 -2.04
C SER A 161 -9.17 -2.06 -1.86
N TRP A 162 -9.61 -3.13 -2.54
CA TRP A 162 -10.96 -3.67 -2.38
C TRP A 162 -11.20 -4.23 -0.96
N LYS A 163 -10.17 -4.85 -0.38
CA LYS A 163 -10.19 -5.42 0.99
C LYS A 163 -10.16 -4.40 2.13
N GLY A 164 -10.17 -3.10 1.83
CA GLY A 164 -10.33 -2.05 2.83
C GLY A 164 -9.13 -1.13 3.01
N VAL A 165 -8.03 -1.32 2.28
CA VAL A 165 -6.93 -0.36 2.35
C VAL A 165 -7.34 0.99 1.76
N GLY A 166 -7.25 2.02 2.60
CA GLY A 166 -7.80 3.35 2.33
C GLY A 166 -8.98 3.71 3.24
N LEU A 167 -9.50 2.75 4.00
CA LEU A 167 -10.41 2.97 5.11
C LEU A 167 -9.66 3.13 6.44
N ASN A 168 -10.32 3.70 7.42
CA ASN A 168 -9.89 3.61 8.82
C ASN A 168 -9.88 2.13 9.26
N ILE A 169 -8.83 1.71 9.96
CA ILE A 169 -8.62 0.29 10.32
C ILE A 169 -9.77 -0.31 11.16
N TRP A 170 -10.48 0.51 11.96
CA TRP A 170 -11.65 0.07 12.74
C TRP A 170 -12.92 -0.18 11.91
N HIS A 171 -12.89 0.08 10.60
CA HIS A 171 -13.96 -0.27 9.65
C HIS A 171 -13.64 -1.50 8.80
N VAL A 172 -12.52 -2.17 9.06
CA VAL A 172 -12.06 -3.34 8.29
C VAL A 172 -12.13 -4.57 9.17
N ASP A 173 -12.71 -5.65 8.66
CA ASP A 173 -12.81 -6.92 9.38
C ASP A 173 -11.41 -7.51 9.64
N ASP A 174 -11.23 -8.14 10.81
CA ASP A 174 -9.97 -8.76 11.24
C ASP A 174 -9.34 -9.70 10.18
N GLU A 175 -10.17 -10.50 9.51
CA GLU A 175 -9.72 -11.44 8.46
C GLU A 175 -9.21 -10.70 7.22
N ASP A 176 -9.84 -9.57 6.90
CA ASP A 176 -9.45 -8.73 5.78
C ASP A 176 -8.20 -7.93 6.09
N ILE A 177 -7.99 -7.50 7.35
CA ILE A 177 -6.72 -6.90 7.80
C ILE A 177 -5.57 -7.90 7.63
N ILE A 178 -5.73 -9.13 8.11
CA ILE A 178 -4.71 -10.20 7.97
C ILE A 178 -4.42 -10.47 6.48
N SER A 179 -5.47 -10.57 5.67
CA SER A 179 -5.33 -10.78 4.23
C SER A 179 -4.61 -9.63 3.54
N CYS A 180 -4.93 -8.38 3.91
CA CYS A 180 -4.27 -7.18 3.42
C CYS A 180 -2.78 -7.22 3.71
N TYR A 181 -2.35 -7.52 4.94
CA TYR A 181 -0.94 -7.65 5.26
C TYR A 181 -0.24 -8.70 4.38
N LYS A 182 -0.81 -9.90 4.25
CA LYS A 182 -0.24 -10.94 3.38
C LYS A 182 -0.05 -10.47 1.93
N PHE A 183 -1.04 -9.76 1.39
CA PHE A 183 -0.95 -9.19 0.06
C PHE A 183 0.05 -8.05 -0.04
N VAL A 184 0.16 -7.18 0.98
CA VAL A 184 1.17 -6.11 1.02
C VAL A 184 2.58 -6.70 0.94
N LEU A 185 2.86 -7.76 1.69
CA LEU A 185 4.14 -8.46 1.59
C LEU A 185 4.38 -8.95 0.16
N ALA A 186 3.40 -9.64 -0.44
CA ALA A 186 3.52 -10.10 -1.83
C ALA A 186 3.75 -8.93 -2.82
N ALA A 187 3.07 -7.79 -2.61
CA ALA A 187 3.23 -6.59 -3.41
C ALA A 187 4.64 -6.00 -3.30
N GLU A 188 5.25 -5.97 -2.11
CA GLU A 188 6.64 -5.52 -1.90
C GLU A 188 7.63 -6.34 -2.75
N TYR A 189 7.46 -7.66 -2.79
CA TYR A 189 8.27 -8.54 -3.65
C TYR A 189 8.07 -8.24 -5.14
N MET A 190 6.81 -8.24 -5.61
CA MET A 190 6.52 -8.02 -7.02
C MET A 190 7.05 -6.65 -7.48
N TYR A 191 6.89 -5.61 -6.65
CA TYR A 191 7.38 -4.27 -6.93
C TYR A 191 8.91 -4.22 -7.01
N ALA A 192 9.62 -4.72 -6.00
CA ALA A 192 11.09 -4.69 -5.98
C ALA A 192 11.72 -5.50 -7.12
N ILE A 193 11.12 -6.65 -7.46
CA ILE A 193 11.55 -7.46 -8.60
C ILE A 193 11.29 -6.70 -9.90
N SER A 194 10.12 -6.08 -10.07
CA SER A 194 9.80 -5.30 -11.29
C SER A 194 10.78 -4.13 -11.51
N LEU A 195 11.16 -3.40 -10.46
CA LEU A 195 12.14 -2.33 -10.51
C LEU A 195 13.53 -2.85 -10.92
N THR A 196 13.94 -3.98 -10.32
CA THR A 196 15.22 -4.62 -10.63
C THR A 196 15.30 -4.99 -12.11
N PHE A 197 14.30 -5.71 -12.64
CA PHE A 197 14.27 -6.08 -14.06
C PHE A 197 14.18 -4.88 -15.00
N THR A 198 13.46 -3.82 -14.61
CA THR A 198 13.38 -2.57 -15.39
C THR A 198 14.77 -1.93 -15.53
N LYS A 199 15.50 -1.76 -14.41
CA LYS A 199 16.85 -1.19 -14.43
C LYS A 199 17.83 -2.08 -15.21
N LEU A 200 17.76 -3.41 -15.01
CA LEU A 200 18.59 -4.35 -15.78
C LEU A 200 18.31 -4.30 -17.28
N SER A 201 17.05 -4.12 -17.70
CA SER A 201 16.70 -3.92 -19.11
C SER A 201 17.38 -2.68 -19.69
N ILE A 202 17.38 -1.57 -18.96
CA ILE A 202 18.01 -0.31 -19.41
C ILE A 202 19.53 -0.49 -19.53
N LEU A 203 20.16 -1.11 -18.52
CA LEU A 203 21.60 -1.36 -18.54
C LEU A 203 22.01 -2.35 -19.65
N ALA A 204 21.21 -3.38 -19.92
CA ALA A 204 21.42 -4.29 -21.04
C ALA A 204 21.32 -3.55 -22.39
N PHE A 205 20.39 -2.61 -22.52
CA PHE A 205 20.30 -1.74 -23.68
C PHE A 205 21.54 -0.84 -23.83
N PHE A 206 22.05 -0.27 -22.74
CA PHE A 206 23.28 0.52 -22.75
C PHE A 206 24.51 -0.27 -23.17
N LEU A 207 24.68 -1.52 -22.70
CA LEU A 207 25.78 -2.39 -23.13
C LEU A 207 25.72 -2.71 -24.63
N ARG A 208 24.52 -2.73 -25.21
CA ARG A 208 24.31 -3.00 -26.63
C ARG A 208 24.59 -1.80 -27.53
N VAL A 209 24.21 -0.60 -27.09
CA VAL A 209 24.32 0.62 -27.90
C VAL A 209 25.71 1.26 -27.81
N PHE A 210 26.32 1.25 -26.62
CA PHE A 210 27.58 1.94 -26.39
C PHE A 210 28.77 0.95 -26.42
N PRO A 211 29.67 1.05 -27.40
CA PRO A 211 30.82 0.14 -27.51
C PRO A 211 32.02 0.55 -26.64
N ASP A 212 31.97 1.70 -25.95
CA ASP A 212 33.10 2.17 -25.14
C ASP A 212 33.40 1.25 -23.94
N GLN A 213 34.63 0.76 -23.85
CA GLN A 213 35.01 -0.23 -22.82
C GLN A 213 35.05 0.34 -21.40
N LYS A 214 35.27 1.64 -21.23
CA LYS A 214 35.23 2.27 -19.89
C LYS A 214 33.79 2.33 -19.41
N PHE A 215 32.88 2.78 -20.29
CA PHE A 215 31.45 2.81 -20.05
C PHE A 215 30.87 1.41 -19.77
N GLN A 216 31.21 0.41 -20.58
CA GLN A 216 30.73 -0.97 -20.37
C GLN A 216 31.18 -1.55 -19.02
N ARG A 217 32.42 -1.27 -18.59
CA ARG A 217 32.88 -1.68 -17.25
C ARG A 217 32.11 -0.99 -16.12
N MET A 218 31.78 0.29 -16.28
CA MET A 218 30.93 1.01 -15.33
C MET A 218 29.54 0.39 -15.25
N VAL A 219 28.91 0.12 -16.39
CA VAL A 219 27.59 -0.51 -16.46
C VAL A 219 27.58 -1.89 -15.79
N HIS A 220 28.61 -2.72 -16.03
CA HIS A 220 28.70 -4.04 -15.40
C HIS A 220 28.81 -3.95 -13.86
N ARG A 221 29.55 -2.94 -13.34
CA ARG A 221 29.60 -2.68 -11.89
C ARG A 221 28.24 -2.25 -11.35
N THR A 222 27.51 -1.40 -12.07
CA THR A 222 26.16 -0.98 -11.69
C THR A 222 25.19 -2.16 -11.69
N VAL A 223 25.26 -3.06 -12.68
CA VAL A 223 24.48 -4.30 -12.70
C VAL A 223 24.75 -5.14 -11.45
N ALA A 224 26.01 -5.36 -11.10
CA ALA A 224 26.38 -6.14 -9.91
C ALA A 224 25.86 -5.48 -8.62
N PHE A 225 25.95 -4.15 -8.53
CA PHE A 225 25.44 -3.40 -7.38
C PHE A 225 23.92 -3.48 -7.24
N ILE A 226 23.17 -3.33 -8.35
CA ILE A 226 21.70 -3.45 -8.36
C ILE A 226 21.28 -4.84 -7.92
N LEU A 227 21.92 -5.89 -8.47
CA LEU A 227 21.63 -7.27 -8.09
C LEU A 227 21.90 -7.50 -6.60
N LEU A 228 23.04 -7.06 -6.09
CA LEU A 228 23.38 -7.17 -4.67
C LEU A 228 22.34 -6.47 -3.78
N MET A 229 22.00 -5.22 -4.09
CA MET A 229 21.03 -4.46 -3.31
C MET A 229 19.63 -5.06 -3.39
N SER A 230 19.21 -5.53 -4.56
CA SER A 230 17.91 -6.21 -4.73
C SER A 230 17.82 -7.43 -3.80
N VAL A 231 18.85 -8.28 -3.77
CA VAL A 231 18.88 -9.46 -2.88
C VAL A 231 18.83 -9.04 -1.41
N ILE A 232 19.59 -8.00 -1.02
CA ILE A 232 19.56 -7.48 0.35
C ILE A 232 18.15 -7.04 0.74
N TYR A 233 17.46 -6.25 -0.09
CA TYR A 233 16.10 -5.80 0.22
C TYR A 233 15.08 -6.93 0.23
N LEU A 234 15.18 -7.91 -0.68
CA LEU A 234 14.31 -9.09 -0.67
C LEU A 234 14.47 -9.90 0.63
N VAL A 235 15.68 -9.95 1.20
CA VAL A 235 15.93 -10.57 2.51
C VAL A 235 15.38 -9.68 3.63
N ILE A 236 15.56 -8.36 3.58
CA ILE A 236 15.01 -7.42 4.57
C ILE A 236 13.48 -7.51 4.61
N PHE A 237 12.79 -7.59 3.48
CA PHE A 237 11.34 -7.76 3.44
C PHE A 237 10.88 -9.08 4.07
N MET A 238 11.67 -10.16 3.98
CA MET A 238 11.37 -11.40 4.71
C MET A 238 11.60 -11.24 6.20
N LEU A 239 12.65 -10.52 6.59
CA LEU A 239 13.10 -10.40 7.99
C LEU A 239 12.53 -9.17 8.71
N GLN A 240 11.61 -8.43 8.08
CA GLN A 240 11.07 -7.20 8.66
C GLN A 240 10.31 -7.45 9.97
N ARG A 241 9.69 -8.64 10.11
CA ARG A 241 9.07 -9.12 11.34
C ARG A 241 9.43 -10.59 11.57
N VAL A 242 10.02 -10.92 12.72
CA VAL A 242 10.38 -12.30 13.09
C VAL A 242 9.80 -12.60 14.48
N PRO A 243 8.92 -13.61 14.63
CA PRO A 243 8.47 -14.57 13.62
C PRO A 243 7.56 -13.94 12.54
N MET A 244 7.54 -14.54 11.34
CA MET A 244 6.77 -14.04 10.19
C MET A 244 5.27 -13.91 10.50
N ARG A 245 4.73 -14.71 11.43
CA ARG A 245 3.35 -14.61 11.90
C ARG A 245 3.00 -13.24 12.47
N THR A 246 3.97 -12.59 13.13
CA THR A 246 3.84 -11.24 13.70
C THR A 246 3.65 -10.18 12.61
N PHE A 247 4.01 -10.47 11.35
CA PHE A 247 3.79 -9.55 10.24
C PHE A 247 2.30 -9.28 9.98
N TRP A 248 1.45 -10.33 10.01
CA TRP A 248 0.02 -10.20 9.71
C TRP A 248 -0.91 -10.32 10.92
N GLU A 249 -0.45 -10.86 12.05
CA GLU A 249 -1.23 -10.92 13.31
C GLU A 249 -0.78 -9.92 14.37
N GLY A 250 0.43 -9.35 14.23
CA GLY A 250 1.02 -8.49 15.27
C GLY A 250 0.30 -7.15 15.45
N TRP A 251 -0.70 -6.83 14.62
CA TRP A 251 -1.56 -5.67 14.83
C TRP A 251 -2.57 -5.89 15.97
N LYS A 252 -2.87 -7.14 16.34
CA LYS A 252 -3.82 -7.47 17.41
C LYS A 252 -3.26 -7.21 18.81
N GLU A 253 -1.93 -7.25 18.92
CA GLU A 253 -1.21 -7.12 20.17
C GLU A 253 -0.52 -5.76 20.21
N LYS A 254 -0.49 -5.16 21.40
CA LYS A 254 0.14 -3.85 21.60
C LYS A 254 1.66 -3.95 21.55
N ASP A 255 2.20 -4.97 22.22
CA ASP A 255 3.62 -5.27 22.31
C ASP A 255 3.85 -6.71 21.82
N PRO A 256 3.81 -6.94 20.50
CA PRO A 256 3.97 -8.28 19.95
C PRO A 256 5.40 -8.78 20.14
N ASP A 257 5.55 -10.04 20.54
CA ASP A 257 6.84 -10.68 20.72
C ASP A 257 7.61 -10.79 19.39
N GLY A 258 8.90 -10.42 19.40
CA GLY A 258 9.82 -10.65 18.29
C GLY A 258 10.68 -9.47 17.88
N VAL A 259 11.34 -9.60 16.72
CA VAL A 259 12.11 -8.53 16.10
C VAL A 259 11.20 -7.75 15.16
N LEU A 260 11.06 -6.45 15.41
CA LEU A 260 10.27 -5.53 14.59
C LEU A 260 11.21 -4.51 13.95
N LEU A 261 11.42 -4.63 12.65
CA LEU A 261 12.06 -3.56 11.89
C LEU A 261 11.04 -2.46 11.57
N ASN A 262 11.52 -1.24 11.45
CA ASN A 262 10.69 -0.11 11.09
C ASN A 262 10.35 -0.18 9.58
N SER A 263 9.13 -0.61 9.27
CA SER A 263 8.64 -0.75 7.89
C SER A 263 8.72 0.56 7.09
N ASN A 264 8.46 1.72 7.73
CA ASN A 264 8.58 3.01 7.06
C ASN A 264 10.03 3.32 6.71
N ALA A 265 10.98 3.00 7.61
CA ALA A 265 12.40 3.20 7.34
C ALA A 265 12.90 2.29 6.22
N ILE A 266 12.45 1.03 6.17
CA ILE A 266 12.75 0.10 5.08
C ILE A 266 12.20 0.62 3.75
N GLY A 267 10.93 1.07 3.72
CA GLY A 267 10.32 1.61 2.51
C GLY A 267 11.02 2.88 2.01
N MET A 268 11.34 3.81 2.91
CA MET A 268 12.06 5.05 2.58
C MET A 268 13.49 4.78 2.09
N SER A 269 14.22 3.85 2.71
CA SER A 269 15.57 3.51 2.27
C SER A 269 15.56 2.80 0.92
N HIS A 270 14.62 1.89 0.69
CA HIS A 270 14.44 1.22 -0.60
C HIS A 270 14.10 2.23 -1.70
N GLY A 271 13.15 3.13 -1.44
CA GLY A 271 12.77 4.20 -2.37
C GLY A 271 13.93 5.13 -2.67
N GLY A 272 14.61 5.63 -1.64
CA GLY A 272 15.75 6.53 -1.78
C GLY A 272 16.90 5.92 -2.57
N LEU A 273 17.22 4.64 -2.33
CA LEU A 273 18.24 3.92 -3.10
C LEU A 273 17.85 3.80 -4.57
N ASN A 274 16.58 3.46 -4.86
CA ASN A 274 16.13 3.32 -6.25
C ASN A 274 16.21 4.65 -7.01
N VAL A 275 15.84 5.76 -6.38
CA VAL A 275 15.98 7.11 -6.95
C VAL A 275 17.46 7.47 -7.16
N ALA A 276 18.32 7.19 -6.19
CA ALA A 276 19.75 7.45 -6.33
C ALA A 276 20.39 6.65 -7.48
N LEU A 277 19.85 5.46 -7.77
CA LEU A 277 20.29 4.61 -8.88
C LEU A 277 19.74 5.04 -10.25
N ASP A 278 18.78 5.96 -10.31
CA ASP A 278 18.26 6.51 -11.57
C ASP A 278 19.06 7.72 -12.08
N VAL A 279 19.90 8.31 -11.23
CA VAL A 279 20.81 9.43 -11.55
C VAL A 279 22.15 8.89 -12.06
#